data_AF-A0ABD5L750-F1
#
_entry.id   AF-A0ABD5L750-F1
#
_cell.length_a   1.000
_cell.length_b   1.000
_cell.length_c   1.000
_cell.angle_alpha   90.00
_cell.angle_beta   90.00
_cell.angle_gamma   90.00
#
_symmetry.space_group_name_H-M   'P 1'
#
loop_
_entity.id
_entity.type
_entity.pdbx_description
1 polymer ?
#
loop_
_entity_poly.entity_id
_entity_poly.type
_entity_poly.pdbx_seq_one_letter_code
_entity_poly.pdbx_strand_id
1 'polypeptide(L)' 'MTDKTGGAAFPASGHPDMQFVAQEGMTLRDYFAAKYMQAAKSNPNCDYDWDGLAQESYIMADEMLKARSNK' A
#
# COMPACT_ATOMS: atom_id res chain seq x y z
N MET A 1 -15.58 3.28 -0.61
CA MET A 1 -14.80 2.01 -0.67
C MET A 1 -13.42 2.24 -1.30
N THR A 2 -13.25 3.14 -2.27
CA THR A 2 -11.95 3.58 -2.83
C THR A 2 -11.21 4.63 -2.01
N ASP A 3 -11.87 5.25 -1.04
CA ASP A 3 -11.39 6.37 -0.23
C ASP A 3 -10.27 6.00 0.76
N LYS A 4 -10.27 4.77 1.27
CA LYS A 4 -9.32 4.34 2.30
C LYS A 4 -8.10 3.59 1.77
N THR A 5 -8.19 3.02 0.57
CA THR A 5 -7.15 2.11 0.04
C THR A 5 -6.22 2.77 -0.97
N GLY A 6 -6.58 3.99 -1.42
CA GLY A 6 -5.79 4.76 -2.38
C GLY A 6 -5.88 4.28 -3.83
N GLY A 7 -6.78 3.34 -4.12
CA GLY A 7 -6.91 2.68 -5.42
C GLY A 7 -5.99 1.48 -5.58
N ALA A 8 -5.83 1.00 -6.81
CA ALA A 8 -4.91 -0.10 -7.11
C ALA A 8 -3.44 0.34 -7.00
N ALA A 9 -2.56 -0.57 -6.56
CA ALA A 9 -1.13 -0.29 -6.41
C ALA A 9 -0.45 0.08 -7.74
N PHE A 10 -0.88 -0.55 -8.84
CA PHE A 10 -0.32 -0.35 -10.17
C PHE A 10 -1.44 -0.05 -11.17
N PRO A 11 -2.04 1.14 -11.16
CA PRO A 11 -3.20 1.44 -11.99
C PRO A 11 -2.94 1.15 -13.46
N ALA A 12 -3.75 0.29 -14.06
CA ALA A 12 -3.74 0.10 -15.50
C ALA A 12 -4.75 1.07 -16.12
N SER A 13 -4.27 2.05 -16.90
CA SER A 13 -5.15 2.75 -17.83
C SER A 13 -5.47 1.76 -18.95
N GLY A 14 -6.68 1.22 -18.94
CA GLY A 14 -7.14 0.36 -20.04
C GLY A 14 -6.89 1.05 -21.38
N HIS A 15 -6.36 0.31 -22.36
CA HIS A 15 -6.48 0.71 -23.76
C HIS A 15 -7.96 1.05 -24.03
N PRO A 16 -8.29 1.97 -24.95
CA PRO A 16 -9.66 2.45 -25.17
C PRO A 16 -10.73 1.35 -25.33
N ASP A 17 -10.33 0.16 -25.77
CA ASP A 17 -11.20 -1.01 -26.00
C ASP A 17 -11.12 -2.10 -24.91
N MET A 18 -10.25 -1.94 -23.91
CA MET A 18 -10.19 -2.83 -22.75
C MET A 18 -10.96 -2.18 -21.60
N GLN A 19 -12.16 -2.72 -21.36
CA GLN A 19 -12.98 -2.51 -20.17
C GLN A 19 -12.08 -2.34 -18.95
N PHE A 20 -12.36 -1.36 -18.10
CA PHE A 20 -11.77 -1.26 -16.76
C PHE A 20 -11.91 -2.63 -16.09
N VAL A 21 -10.86 -3.45 -16.16
CA VAL A 21 -10.79 -4.66 -15.35
C VAL A 21 -10.65 -4.11 -13.95
N ALA A 22 -11.75 -4.13 -13.19
CA ALA A 22 -11.73 -3.84 -11.76
C ALA A 22 -10.58 -4.64 -11.19
N GLN A 23 -9.53 -3.93 -10.79
CA GLN A 23 -8.19 -4.49 -10.82
C GLN A 23 -8.06 -5.57 -9.74
N GLU A 24 -8.15 -6.84 -10.14
CA GLU A 24 -7.81 -7.96 -9.27
C GLU A 24 -6.34 -7.80 -8.86
N GLY A 25 -6.08 -7.60 -7.58
CA GLY A 25 -4.72 -7.36 -7.08
C GLY A 25 -4.65 -6.51 -5.82
N MET A 26 -3.44 -6.01 -5.53
CA MET A 26 -3.15 -5.24 -4.32
C MET A 26 -3.62 -3.79 -4.43
N THR A 27 -4.10 -3.25 -3.31
CA THR A 27 -4.35 -1.81 -3.20
C THR A 27 -3.04 -1.04 -3.00
N LEU A 28 -3.05 0.27 -3.25
CA LEU A 28 -1.88 1.12 -3.02
C LEU A 28 -1.48 1.12 -1.54
N ARG A 29 -2.46 1.05 -0.64
CA ARG A 29 -2.25 0.85 0.79
C ARG A 29 -1.44 -0.41 1.09
N ASP A 30 -1.84 -1.54 0.50
CA ASP A 30 -1.15 -2.83 0.71
C ASP A 30 0.29 -2.78 0.18
N TYR A 31 0.49 -2.10 -0.95
CA TYR A 31 1.82 -1.91 -1.52
C TYR A 31 2.75 -1.07 -0.62
N PHE A 32 2.24 0.04 -0.07
CA PHE A 32 3.03 0.86 0.88
C PHE A 32 3.35 0.09 2.16
N ALA A 33 2.38 -0.64 2.70
CA ALA A 33 2.60 -1.49 3.87
C ALA A 33 3.68 -2.55 3.60
N ALA A 34 3.60 -3.25 2.47
CA ALA A 34 4.60 -4.24 2.07
C ALA A 34 6.01 -3.63 1.92
N LYS A 35 6.11 -2.41 1.37
CA LYS A 35 7.39 -1.71 1.23
C LYS A 35 8.00 -1.34 2.58
N TYR A 36 7.18 -0.86 3.52
CA TYR A 36 7.64 -0.59 4.88
C TYR A 36 8.11 -1.88 5.55
N MET A 37 7.32 -2.95 5.48
CA MET A 37 7.66 -4.25 6.05
C MET A 37 8.99 -4.80 5.52
N GLN A 38 9.20 -4.72 4.20
CA GLN A 38 10.44 -5.15 3.56
C GLN A 38 11.65 -4.34 4.08
N ALA A 39 11.52 -3.02 4.17
CA ALA A 39 12.59 -2.16 4.66
C ALA A 39 12.88 -2.42 6.15
N ALA A 40 11.84 -2.54 6.98
CA ALA A 40 11.98 -2.81 8.40
C ALA A 40 12.71 -4.13 8.65
N LYS A 41 12.34 -5.23 7.97
CA LYS A 41 13.04 -6.53 8.12
C LYS A 41 14.40 -6.61 7.44
N SER A 42 14.77 -5.63 6.61
CA SER A 42 16.14 -5.53 6.09
C SER A 42 17.15 -5.07 7.15
N ASN A 43 16.69 -4.46 8.25
CA ASN A 43 17.52 -4.10 9.38
C ASN A 43 17.73 -5.34 10.28
N PRO A 44 18.98 -5.82 10.49
CA PRO A 44 19.25 -6.99 11.33
C PRO A 44 18.94 -6.76 12.82
N ASN A 45 18.81 -5.51 13.25
CA ASN A 45 18.46 -5.13 14.63
C ASN A 45 16.96 -4.79 14.77
N CYS A 46 16.14 -5.19 13.81
CA CYS A 46 14.70 -4.95 13.81
C CYS A 46 13.98 -5.92 14.76
N ASP A 47 13.66 -5.42 15.95
CA ASP A 47 13.03 -6.21 17.03
C ASP A 47 11.49 -6.11 17.05
N TYR A 48 10.87 -6.00 15.87
CA TYR A 48 9.41 -6.11 15.79
C TYR A 48 8.96 -7.56 15.90
N ASP A 49 7.99 -7.80 16.77
CA ASP A 49 7.11 -8.95 16.63
C ASP A 49 6.27 -8.86 15.34
N TRP A 50 5.65 -9.98 14.96
CA TRP A 50 4.92 -10.04 13.69
C TRP A 50 3.71 -9.11 13.66
N ASP A 51 3.01 -8.99 14.79
CA ASP A 51 1.80 -8.18 14.91
C ASP A 51 2.12 -6.68 14.87
N GLY A 52 3.14 -6.25 15.62
CA GLY A 52 3.60 -4.86 15.63
C GLY A 52 4.14 -4.42 14.27
N LEU A 53 4.90 -5.28 13.59
CA LEU A 53 5.38 -4.98 12.24
C LEU A 53 4.21 -4.79 11.25
N ALA A 54 3.21 -5.67 11.29
CA ALA A 54 2.05 -5.56 10.42
C ALA A 54 1.26 -4.27 10.71
N GLN A 55 1.07 -3.94 12.00
CA GLN A 55 0.36 -2.73 12.42
C GLN A 55 1.09 -1.46 11.95
N GLU A 56 2.39 -1.34 12.23
CA GLU A 56 3.17 -0.16 11.85
C GLU A 56 3.26 0.01 10.33
N SER A 57 3.33 -1.09 9.58
CA SER A 57 3.29 -1.07 8.11
C SER A 57 2.03 -0.39 7.58
N TYR A 58 0.86 -0.72 8.14
CA TYR A 58 -0.40 -0.10 7.72
C TYR A 58 -0.57 1.34 8.22
N ILE A 59 -0.06 1.67 9.42
CA ILE A 59 -0.01 3.06 9.89
C ILE A 59 0.80 3.91 8.92
N MET A 60 2.00 3.45 8.54
CA MET A 60 2.84 4.15 7.58
C MET A 60 2.16 4.29 6.21
N ALA A 61 1.49 3.23 5.73
CA ALA A 61 0.72 3.29 4.49
C ALA A 61 -0.40 4.36 4.53
N ASP A 62 -1.12 4.45 5.66
CA ASP A 62 -2.18 5.43 5.85
C ASP A 62 -1.62 6.87 5.89
N GLU A 63 -0.47 7.09 6.53
CA GLU A 63 0.22 8.40 6.52
C GLU A 63 0.68 8.81 5.12
N MET A 64 1.20 7.87 4.33
CA MET A 64 1.58 8.14 2.92
C MET A 64 0.38 8.53 2.06
N LEU A 65 -0.77 7.87 2.26
CA LEU A 65 -2.02 8.21 1.56
C LEU A 65 -2.53 9.60 1.96
N LYS A 66 -2.52 9.93 3.26
CA LYS A 66 -2.89 11.27 3.76
C LYS A 66 -1.99 12.36 3.16
N ALA A 67 -0.68 12.13 3.15
CA ALA A 67 0.28 13.07 2.56
C ALA A 67 0.03 13.32 1.07
N ARG A 68 -0.47 12.32 0.34
CA ARG A 68 -0.86 12.47 -1.07
C ARG A 68 -2.15 13.26 -1.27
N SER A 69 -3.13 13.10 -0.38
CA SER A 69 -4.42 13.80 -0.44
C SER A 69 -4.35 15.29 -0.07
N ASN A 70 -3.30 15.71 0.66
CA ASN A 70 -3.08 17.09 1.07
C ASN A 70 -2.25 17.91 0.05
N LYS A 71 -2.23 17.47 -1.22
CA LYS A 71 -1.57 18.14 -2.35
C LYS A 71 -2.60 18.68 -3.33
#